data_AF-A0A7C0VIY9-F1
#
_entry.id   AF-A0A7C0VIY9-F1
#
_cell.length_a   1.000
_cell.length_b   1.000
_cell.length_c   1.000
_cell.angle_alpha   90.00
_cell.angle_beta   90.00
_cell.angle_gamma   90.00
#
_symmetry.space_group_name_H-M   'P 1'
#
loop_
_entity.id
_entity.type
_entity.pdbx_description
1 polymer ?
#
loop_
_entity_poly.entity_id
_entity_poly.type
_entity_poly.pdbx_seq_one_letter_code
_entity_poly.pdbx_strand_id
1 'polypeptide(L)'
;ERIYRLDRYLTQLRLAGIFDQISMVVIGKLILPDQRENPLLPTFISNFFADDSFPVILNFRYGHSPQSFIFPQGVEIEFNLPDQQISVLKKWVV
;
A
#
# COMPACT_ATOMS: atom_id res chain seq x y z
N GLU A 1 11.94 -5.19 6.01
CA GLU A 1 12.53 -3.83 6.18
C GLU A 1 12.25 -3.32 7.59
N ARG A 2 12.96 -2.31 8.12
CA ARG A 2 12.65 -1.65 9.41
C ARG A 2 11.77 -0.42 9.22
N ILE A 3 11.01 -0.01 10.26
CA ILE A 3 10.10 1.15 10.20
C ILE A 3 10.83 2.43 9.76
N TYR A 4 11.99 2.74 10.32
CA TYR A 4 12.71 3.98 9.99
C TYR A 4 13.09 4.08 8.49
N ARG A 5 13.28 2.95 7.80
CA ARG A 5 13.55 2.95 6.35
C ARG A 5 12.28 3.12 5.56
N LEU A 6 11.18 2.51 6.02
CA LEU A 6 9.87 2.70 5.41
C LEU A 6 9.47 4.17 5.46
N ASP A 7 9.63 4.82 6.63
CA ASP A 7 9.47 6.27 6.79
C ASP A 7 10.28 7.04 5.75
N ARG A 8 11.60 6.81 5.70
CA ARG A 8 12.46 7.46 4.71
C ARG A 8 11.98 7.28 3.26
N TYR A 9 11.52 6.09 2.87
CA TYR A 9 11.03 5.83 1.51
C TYR A 9 9.71 6.56 1.23
N LEU A 10 8.77 6.54 2.19
CA LEU A 10 7.50 7.24 2.06
C LEU A 10 7.71 8.76 2.04
N THR A 11 8.58 9.29 2.90
CA THR A 11 8.95 10.71 2.88
C THR A 11 9.58 11.10 1.54
N GLN A 12 10.40 10.25 0.93
CA GLN A 12 10.95 10.53 -0.40
C GLN A 12 9.85 10.68 -1.46
N LEU A 13 8.83 9.80 -1.45
CA LEU A 13 7.69 9.90 -2.36
C LEU A 13 6.86 11.16 -2.10
N ARG A 14 6.68 11.52 -0.83
CA ARG A 14 6.03 12.77 -0.40
C ARG A 14 6.74 13.99 -0.96
N LEU A 15 8.05 14.09 -0.75
CA LEU A 15 8.86 15.23 -1.21
C LEU A 15 8.93 15.32 -2.73
N ALA A 16 8.76 14.20 -3.44
CA ALA A 16 8.67 14.16 -4.90
C ALA A 16 7.28 14.53 -5.45
N GLY A 17 6.29 14.83 -4.59
CA GLY A 17 4.93 15.18 -5.01
C GLY A 17 4.14 14.01 -5.62
N ILE A 18 4.53 12.77 -5.32
CA ILE A 18 3.85 11.59 -5.87
C ILE A 18 2.46 11.43 -5.25
N PHE A 19 2.33 11.71 -3.95
CA PHE A 19 1.05 11.58 -3.25
C PHE A 19 0.00 12.59 -3.72
N ASP A 20 0.40 13.68 -4.38
CA ASP A 20 -0.50 14.66 -4.98
C ASP A 20 -1.10 14.20 -6.33
N GLN A 21 -0.57 13.10 -6.90
CA GLN A 21 -0.92 12.62 -8.25
C GLN A 21 -1.70 11.29 -8.24
N ILE A 22 -1.90 10.69 -7.06
CA ILE A 22 -2.52 9.37 -6.94
C ILE A 22 -3.92 9.46 -6.34
N SER A 23 -4.75 8.45 -6.63
CA SER A 23 -6.09 8.35 -6.06
C SER A 23 -6.14 7.51 -4.78
N MET A 24 -5.14 6.65 -4.54
CA MET A 24 -5.09 5.75 -3.39
C MET A 24 -3.72 5.15 -3.18
N VAL A 25 -3.46 4.67 -1.96
CA VAL A 25 -2.26 3.88 -1.62
C VAL A 25 -2.68 2.46 -1.25
N VAL A 26 -2.00 1.46 -1.83
CA VAL A 26 -2.16 0.05 -1.47
C VAL A 26 -0.83 -0.48 -0.99
N ILE A 27 -0.78 -0.90 0.28
CA ILE A 27 0.41 -1.47 0.90
C ILE A 27 0.18 -2.97 1.05
N GLY A 28 1.08 -3.72 0.40
CA GLY A 28 1.16 -5.17 0.52
C GLY A 28 1.40 -5.63 1.95
N LYS A 29 1.28 -6.93 2.19
CA LYS A 29 1.58 -7.52 3.50
C LYS A 29 3.07 -7.36 3.77
N LEU A 30 3.39 -6.50 4.73
CA LEU A 30 4.74 -6.27 5.21
C LEU A 30 4.98 -7.15 6.44
N ILE A 31 6.11 -7.86 6.46
CA ILE A 31 6.60 -8.57 7.63
C ILE A 31 7.97 -7.97 7.96
N LEU A 32 8.05 -7.27 9.08
CA LEU A 32 9.30 -6.64 9.50
C LEU A 32 10.22 -7.68 10.16
N PRO A 33 11.56 -7.61 9.95
CA PRO A 33 12.50 -8.55 10.56
C PRO A 33 12.53 -8.47 12.09
N ASP A 34 12.35 -7.26 12.66
CA ASP A 34 12.16 -7.11 14.10
C ASP A 34 10.69 -7.30 14.45
N GLN A 35 10.36 -8.42 15.11
CA GLN A 35 8.98 -8.72 15.48
C GLN A 35 8.37 -7.70 16.43
N ARG A 36 9.18 -6.95 17.20
CA ARG A 36 8.69 -5.90 18.09
C ARG A 36 8.18 -4.67 17.34
N GLU A 37 8.65 -4.46 16.10
CA GLU A 37 8.17 -3.37 15.25
C GLU A 37 6.86 -3.70 14.53
N ASN A 38 6.54 -4.99 14.31
CA ASN A 38 5.36 -5.38 13.52
C ASN A 38 4.02 -4.84 14.09
N PRO A 39 3.77 -4.84 15.41
CA PRO A 39 2.56 -4.24 15.99
C PRO A 39 2.46 -2.73 15.80
N LEU A 40 3.59 -2.04 15.60
CA LEU A 40 3.63 -0.59 15.43
C LEU A 40 3.35 -0.15 13.99
N LEU A 41 3.47 -1.08 13.03
CA LEU A 41 3.37 -0.77 11.61
C LEU A 41 2.00 -0.15 11.22
N PRO A 42 0.84 -0.68 11.65
CA PRO A 42 -0.44 -0.07 11.32
C PRO A 42 -0.57 1.36 11.85
N THR A 43 -0.15 1.60 13.09
CA THR A 43 -0.16 2.93 13.71
C THR A 43 0.79 3.89 13.00
N PHE A 44 1.99 3.43 12.65
CA PHE A 44 2.96 4.22 11.89
C PHE A 44 2.37 4.67 10.55
N ILE A 45 1.79 3.75 9.77
CA ILE A 45 1.16 4.09 8.48
C ILE A 45 -0.03 5.02 8.67
N SER A 46 -0.91 4.72 9.62
CA SER A 46 -2.08 5.57 9.93
C SER A 46 -1.67 6.99 10.28
N ASN A 47 -0.59 7.17 11.03
CA ASN A 47 -0.07 8.49 11.39
C ASN A 47 0.60 9.18 10.21
N PHE A 48 1.37 8.44 9.39
CA PHE A 48 2.07 9.01 8.24
C PHE A 48 1.11 9.60 7.19
N PHE A 49 -0.05 8.95 6.98
CA PHE A 49 -1.06 9.36 6.02
C PHE A 49 -2.27 10.07 6.67
N ALA A 50 -2.16 10.51 7.93
CA ALA A 50 -3.28 11.07 8.67
C ALA A 50 -3.89 12.33 8.02
N ASP A 51 -3.04 13.12 7.35
CA ASP A 51 -3.44 14.38 6.70
C ASP A 51 -3.77 14.21 5.21
N ASP A 52 -3.69 12.99 4.68
CA ASP A 52 -3.97 12.71 3.27
C ASP A 52 -5.45 12.44 3.00
N SER A 53 -5.97 12.96 1.89
CA SER A 53 -7.37 12.81 1.51
C SER A 53 -7.69 11.48 0.79
N PHE A 54 -6.65 10.76 0.35
CA PHE A 54 -6.83 9.49 -0.37
C PHE A 54 -6.91 8.30 0.59
N PRO A 55 -7.66 7.25 0.24
CA PRO A 55 -7.72 6.03 1.05
C PRO A 55 -6.39 5.27 1.02
N VAL A 56 -6.05 4.64 2.15
CA VAL A 56 -4.88 3.78 2.31
C VAL A 56 -5.33 2.37 2.70
N ILE A 57 -5.00 1.38 1.87
CA ILE A 57 -5.26 -0.04 2.14
C ILE A 57 -4.00 -0.69 2.68
N LEU A 58 -4.13 -1.36 3.82
CA LEU A 58 -3.06 -2.14 4.45
C LEU A 58 -3.30 -3.64 4.30
N ASN A 59 -2.23 -4.42 4.43
CA ASN A 59 -2.25 -5.88 4.42
C ASN A 59 -2.78 -6.50 3.12
N PHE A 60 -2.61 -5.81 2.00
CA PHE A 60 -2.96 -6.37 0.70
C PHE A 60 -2.12 -7.63 0.43
N ARG A 61 -2.73 -8.71 -0.10
CA ARG A 61 -2.05 -10.00 -0.29
C ARG A 61 -1.11 -9.99 -1.50
N TYR A 62 -0.11 -9.14 -1.43
CA TYR A 62 0.92 -8.91 -2.44
C TYR A 62 2.24 -8.61 -1.73
N GLY A 63 3.36 -9.13 -2.26
CA GLY A 63 4.70 -8.95 -1.70
C GLY A 63 5.37 -10.25 -1.29
N HIS A 64 6.19 -10.22 -0.24
CA HIS A 64 6.92 -11.40 0.25
C HIS A 64 6.01 -12.28 1.12
N SER A 65 4.96 -12.81 0.51
CA SER A 65 3.97 -13.69 1.12
C SER A 65 3.87 -15.00 0.33
N PRO A 66 3.73 -16.17 0.98
CA PRO A 66 3.57 -17.47 0.30
C PRO A 66 2.36 -17.52 -0.64
N GLN A 67 1.35 -16.69 -0.41
CA GLN A 67 0.12 -16.65 -1.19
C GLN A 67 -0.13 -15.22 -1.68
N SER A 68 0.74 -14.78 -2.59
CA SER A 68 0.65 -13.46 -3.23
C SER A 68 -0.21 -13.53 -4.48
N PHE A 69 -1.14 -12.59 -4.62
CA PHE A 69 -1.88 -12.44 -5.85
C PHE A 69 -0.97 -11.93 -6.96
N ILE A 70 -1.22 -12.38 -8.19
CA ILE A 70 -0.65 -11.71 -9.36
C ILE A 70 -1.46 -10.42 -9.52
N PHE A 71 -0.78 -9.28 -9.39
CA PHE A 71 -1.41 -7.97 -9.52
C PHE A 71 -0.94 -7.31 -10.81
N PRO A 72 -1.85 -7.01 -11.76
CA PRO A 72 -1.48 -6.31 -12.98
C PRO A 72 -0.95 -4.92 -12.66
N GLN A 73 0.03 -4.49 -13.44
CA GLN A 73 0.54 -3.12 -13.40
C GLN A 73 0.26 -2.43 -14.74
N GLY A 74 -0.01 -1.12 -14.71
CA GLY A 74 -0.31 -0.34 -15.91
C GLY A 74 -1.73 -0.51 -16.45
N VAL A 75 -2.64 -1.09 -15.67
CA VAL A 75 -4.06 -1.23 -16.02
C VAL A 75 -4.93 -0.41 -15.08
N GLU A 76 -6.14 -0.10 -15.54
CA GLU A 76 -7.12 0.63 -14.76
C GLU A 76 -7.86 -0.32 -13.81
N ILE A 77 -7.91 0.05 -12.53
CA ILE A 77 -8.45 -0.78 -11.45
C ILE A 77 -9.42 0.07 -10.64
N GLU A 78 -10.55 -0.52 -10.28
CA GLU A 78 -11.51 0.05 -9.35
C GLU A 78 -11.45 -0.69 -8.01
N PHE A 79 -11.44 0.07 -6.93
CA PHE A 79 -11.55 -0.44 -5.56
C PHE A 79 -12.86 0.05 -4.95
N ASN A 80 -13.78 -0.89 -4.69
CA ASN A 80 -14.96 -0.63 -3.87
C ASN A 80 -14.58 -0.89 -2.40
N LEU A 81 -14.38 0.20 -1.65
CA LEU A 81 -13.95 0.13 -0.24
C LEU A 81 -15.02 -0.46 0.70
N PRO A 82 -16.31 -0.05 0.63
CA PRO A 82 -17.36 -0.66 1.45
C PRO A 82 -17.43 -2.18 1.33
N ASP A 83 -17.38 -2.69 0.10
CA ASP A 83 -17.51 -4.14 -0.17
C ASP A 83 -16.16 -4.88 -0.19
N GLN A 84 -15.05 -4.15 -0.04
CA GLN A 84 -13.68 -4.65 -0.14
C GLN A 84 -13.40 -5.42 -1.45
N GLN A 85 -13.95 -4.94 -2.56
CA GLN A 85 -13.82 -5.56 -3.87
C GLN A 85 -12.85 -4.80 -4.76
N ILE A 86 -12.13 -5.56 -5.59
CA ILE A 86 -11.16 -5.04 -6.56
C ILE A 86 -11.54 -5.59 -7.93
N SER A 87 -11.71 -4.68 -8.88
CA SER A 87 -12.12 -5.01 -10.24
C SER A 87 -11.13 -4.42 -11.23
N VAL A 88 -10.68 -5.22 -12.20
CA VAL A 88 -9.87 -4.71 -13.31
C VAL A 88 -10.84 -4.24 -14.40
N LEU A 89 -10.80 -2.95 -14.73
CA LEU A 89 -11.78 -2.33 -15.64
C LEU A 89 -11.51 -2.64 -17.12
N LYS A 90 -10.29 -3.08 -17.43
CA LYS A 90 -9.89 -3.46 -18.79
C LYS A 90 -9.32 -4.87 -18.82
N LYS A 91 -9.55 -5.57 -19.92
CA LYS A 91 -8.95 -6.89 -20.15
C LYS A 91 -7.43 -6.76 -20.13
N TRP A 92 -6.80 -7.43 -19.17
CA TRP A 92 -5.37 -7.63 -19.11
C TRP A 92 -5.11 -9.07 -19.54
N VAL A 93 -4.19 -9.25 -20.48
CA VAL A 93 -3.75 -10.58 -20.95
C VAL A 93 -2.30 -10.71 -20.53
N VAL A 94 -1.99 -11.79 -19.83
CA VAL A 94 -0.62 -12.25 -19.60
C VAL A 94 -0.24 -13.19 -20.74
#